data_AF-A0A2H9N3I3-F1
#
_entry.id   AF-A0A2H9N3I3-F1
#
_cell.length_a   1.000
_cell.length_b   1.000
_cell.length_c   1.000
_cell.angle_alpha   90.00
_cell.angle_beta   90.00
_cell.angle_gamma   90.00
#
_symmetry.space_group_name_H-M   'P 1'
#
loop_
_entity.id
_entity.type
_entity.pdbx_description
1 polymer ?
#
loop_
_entity_poly.entity_id
_entity_poly.type
_entity_poly.pdbx_seq_one_letter_code
_entity_poly.pdbx_strand_id
1 'polypeptide(L)'
;MSLFIILLPSSKVAASGGNIQPLAGIVISNISPESFNLKYPDIPIGLCKVGDPVSLSNNEMYAMSHNIPLYTSVNLFYYAFSSSAPADLNDLKSYYGKIPQEDLQEKDRVESLMLYGVRKNGNILSYSEKKEPEIEITYKTISSRKGPTIIPERHVKFSNEIVTYFLLDPFGKPEKVRMNPFEVTKIYDINPSFYNTLVVRNQNENKNVDFSGFYVDVPDKFVSQNYFDIERTSLGKFSSYIHSTGKSLIVENLIEETLPLGEFGDIIGVKVDGNTFDILEKTRLQFTNKTIFATYNGDFSNSQNIQNFLNQCILYGIYPEFLRDASTGEFLYYENYFAQNGKIIKDAIDKISLLNKATFTKESLVNDARIVQFGKYPFVFFVISYNGELKLNLEKSLFNNNSDFTMLDYNNNSVNFTIKDNSISMDISLAGIKVLRVVPDGFYPIYLGTFLMNSSNAGSNSSFINIGDSSGSIDVQFNLKGRKQNETLSLKPLSEQSFY
;
A
#
# COMPACT_ATOMS: atom_id res chain seq x y z
N MET A 1 31.90 32.95 -3.56
CA MET A 1 30.47 33.29 -3.61
C MET A 1 29.71 32.04 -3.18
N SER A 2 28.84 32.14 -2.18
CA SER A 2 28.54 31.00 -1.31
C SER A 2 27.47 30.05 -1.86
N LEU A 3 27.75 28.76 -1.73
CA LEU A 3 26.87 27.62 -1.97
C LEU A 3 25.77 27.56 -0.90
N PHE A 4 24.51 27.34 -1.30
CA PHE A 4 23.49 26.79 -0.41
C PHE A 4 22.71 25.68 -1.10
N ILE A 5 23.25 24.47 -0.96
CA ILE A 5 22.52 23.22 -1.06
C ILE A 5 21.80 23.03 0.29
N ILE A 6 20.48 22.84 0.31
CA ILE A 6 19.81 22.24 1.48
C ILE A 6 19.65 20.74 1.20
N LEU A 7 20.75 20.03 1.44
CA LEU A 7 20.68 18.69 1.99
C LEU A 7 20.26 18.87 3.46
N LEU A 8 19.23 18.15 3.90
CA LEU A 8 19.00 17.96 5.33
C LEU A 8 19.76 16.71 5.77
N PRO A 9 20.77 16.85 6.64
CA PRO A 9 21.12 15.75 7.52
C PRO A 9 21.34 16.23 8.96
N SER A 10 20.40 15.90 9.86
CA SER A 10 20.73 15.31 11.17
C SER A 10 19.48 14.99 12.01
N SER A 11 18.73 13.97 11.62
CA SER A 11 18.49 12.92 12.62
C SER A 11 19.57 11.86 12.42
N LYS A 12 20.03 11.23 13.51
CA LYS A 12 20.73 9.95 13.39
C LYS A 12 19.68 8.91 13.00
N VAL A 13 19.36 8.83 11.71
CA VAL A 13 18.78 7.60 11.17
C VAL A 13 19.91 6.59 11.28
N ALA A 14 19.79 5.67 12.24
CA ALA A 14 20.67 4.52 12.31
C ALA A 14 20.57 3.76 10.97
N ALA A 15 21.65 3.14 10.53
CA ALA A 15 21.62 2.27 9.36
C ALA A 15 20.77 1.02 9.68
N SER A 16 19.46 1.13 9.46
CA SER A 16 18.44 0.09 9.66
C SER A 16 17.15 0.51 8.94
N GLY A 17 16.72 -0.28 7.96
CA GLY A 17 15.58 0.02 7.09
C GLY A 17 15.99 0.78 5.82
N GLY A 18 15.68 0.21 4.66
CA GLY A 18 15.85 0.91 3.38
C GLY A 18 14.87 2.07 3.25
N ASN A 19 15.25 3.12 2.51
CA ASN A 19 14.30 4.16 2.11
C ASN A 19 13.28 3.54 1.14
N ILE A 20 12.13 3.16 1.66
CA ILE A 20 11.05 2.59 0.87
C ILE A 20 10.47 3.68 -0.02
N GLN A 21 10.37 3.38 -1.31
CA GLN A 21 9.86 4.31 -2.30
C GLN A 21 8.43 4.71 -1.94
N PRO A 22 8.11 6.01 -1.81
CA PRO A 22 6.72 6.43 -1.67
C PRO A 22 5.97 6.04 -2.94
N LEU A 23 4.77 5.47 -2.78
CA LEU A 23 3.93 5.02 -3.89
C LEU A 23 3.67 6.20 -4.86
N ALA A 24 3.69 5.92 -6.16
CA ALA A 24 3.43 6.90 -7.21
C ALA A 24 2.24 6.49 -8.09
N GLY A 25 1.27 5.78 -7.51
CA GLY A 25 0.17 5.16 -8.25
C GLY A 25 -0.82 4.42 -7.37
N ILE A 26 -1.79 3.75 -7.99
CA ILE A 26 -2.67 2.81 -7.27
C ILE A 26 -1.88 1.60 -6.78
N VAL A 27 -2.40 0.92 -5.76
CA VAL A 27 -1.96 -0.43 -5.40
C VAL A 27 -2.81 -1.43 -6.17
N ILE A 28 -2.20 -2.38 -6.88
CA ILE A 28 -2.90 -3.46 -7.57
C ILE A 28 -2.66 -4.82 -6.91
N SER A 29 -3.71 -5.64 -6.84
CA SER A 29 -3.68 -7.04 -6.43
C SER A 29 -4.45 -7.89 -7.44
N ASN A 30 -4.07 -9.17 -7.57
CA ASN A 30 -4.77 -10.16 -8.39
C ASN A 30 -4.91 -9.79 -9.89
N ILE A 31 -4.05 -8.88 -10.37
CA ILE A 31 -3.92 -8.49 -11.78
C ILE A 31 -2.44 -8.19 -12.08
N SER A 32 -1.95 -8.69 -13.22
CA SER A 32 -0.61 -8.38 -13.74
C SER A 32 -0.50 -6.88 -14.08
N PRO A 33 0.60 -6.19 -13.74
CA PRO A 33 0.79 -4.78 -14.09
C PRO A 33 0.73 -4.51 -15.61
N GLU A 34 1.12 -5.47 -16.44
CA GLU A 34 1.01 -5.45 -17.92
C GLU A 34 -0.46 -5.31 -18.35
N SER A 35 -1.31 -6.26 -17.94
CA SER A 35 -2.72 -6.28 -18.33
C SER A 35 -3.48 -5.07 -17.78
N PHE A 36 -3.07 -4.57 -16.61
CA PHE A 36 -3.58 -3.32 -16.09
C PHE A 36 -3.19 -2.14 -16.99
N ASN A 37 -1.89 -1.97 -17.30
CA ASN A 37 -1.40 -0.85 -18.11
C ASN A 37 -1.93 -0.88 -19.56
N LEU A 38 -2.11 -2.06 -20.15
CA LEU A 38 -2.74 -2.22 -21.47
C LEU A 38 -4.20 -1.74 -21.50
N LYS A 39 -4.92 -1.86 -20.37
CA LYS A 39 -6.34 -1.44 -20.25
C LYS A 39 -6.48 0.00 -19.75
N TYR A 40 -5.54 0.47 -18.93
CA TYR A 40 -5.59 1.75 -18.22
C TYR A 40 -4.24 2.51 -18.28
N PRO A 41 -3.72 2.82 -19.49
CA PRO A 41 -2.37 3.35 -19.67
C PRO A 41 -2.13 4.72 -19.03
N ASP A 42 -3.20 5.44 -18.69
CA ASP A 42 -3.13 6.75 -18.06
C ASP A 42 -3.06 6.71 -16.53
N ILE A 43 -3.35 5.56 -15.90
CA ILE A 43 -3.38 5.40 -14.43
C ILE A 43 -2.05 4.76 -14.00
N PRO A 44 -1.19 5.48 -13.25
CA PRO A 44 0.09 4.93 -12.82
C PRO A 44 -0.11 3.86 -11.72
N ILE A 45 0.76 2.85 -11.73
CA ILE A 45 0.81 1.77 -10.76
C ILE A 45 1.89 2.11 -9.72
N GLY A 46 1.52 2.16 -8.45
CA GLY A 46 2.41 2.51 -7.34
C GLY A 46 3.05 1.29 -6.70
N LEU A 47 2.37 0.14 -6.70
CA LEU A 47 2.83 -1.14 -6.14
C LEU A 47 1.98 -2.29 -6.67
N CYS A 48 2.59 -3.47 -6.82
CA CYS A 48 1.93 -4.71 -7.20
C CYS A 48 2.02 -5.76 -6.08
N LYS A 49 0.88 -6.35 -5.71
CA LYS A 49 0.76 -7.46 -4.76
C LYS A 49 0.40 -8.75 -5.51
N VAL A 50 1.06 -9.84 -5.16
CA VAL A 50 0.88 -11.16 -5.78
C VAL A 50 0.72 -12.26 -4.74
N GLY A 51 -0.33 -13.08 -4.90
CA GLY A 51 -0.64 -14.18 -3.98
C GLY A 51 0.29 -15.38 -4.11
N ASP A 52 0.77 -15.67 -5.33
CA ASP A 52 1.60 -16.84 -5.65
C ASP A 52 2.88 -16.45 -6.43
N PRO A 53 4.08 -16.65 -5.85
CA PRO A 53 5.38 -16.49 -6.52
C PRO A 53 5.56 -17.24 -7.84
N VAL A 54 4.91 -18.39 -8.02
CA VAL A 54 5.16 -19.31 -9.15
C VAL A 54 4.56 -18.78 -10.45
N SER A 55 3.56 -17.91 -10.37
CA SER A 55 2.82 -17.35 -11.52
C SER A 55 3.50 -16.21 -12.30
N LEU A 56 4.75 -15.83 -11.96
CA LEU A 56 5.19 -14.43 -12.07
C LEU A 56 6.23 -14.05 -13.12
N SER A 57 6.76 -14.97 -13.93
CA SER A 57 7.96 -14.70 -14.75
C SER A 57 7.85 -13.49 -15.70
N ASN A 58 6.66 -13.16 -16.20
CA ASN A 58 6.43 -11.93 -16.98
C ASN A 58 6.23 -10.71 -16.06
N ASN A 59 5.33 -10.82 -15.08
CA ASN A 59 4.94 -9.73 -14.16
C ASN A 59 6.16 -9.05 -13.52
N GLU A 60 7.15 -9.84 -13.10
CA GLU A 60 8.39 -9.32 -12.51
C GLU A 60 9.20 -8.51 -13.51
N MET A 61 9.46 -9.04 -14.72
CA MET A 61 10.23 -8.33 -15.74
C MET A 61 9.60 -6.99 -16.10
N TYR A 62 8.26 -6.94 -16.17
CA TYR A 62 7.54 -5.70 -16.37
C TYR A 62 7.65 -4.75 -15.17
N ALA A 63 7.41 -5.25 -13.95
CA ALA A 63 7.49 -4.46 -12.73
C ALA A 63 8.89 -3.84 -12.56
N MET A 64 9.96 -4.62 -12.74
CA MET A 64 11.35 -4.13 -12.70
C MET A 64 11.63 -3.09 -13.78
N SER A 65 11.23 -3.34 -15.04
CA SER A 65 11.49 -2.40 -16.14
C SER A 65 10.73 -1.07 -16.03
N HIS A 66 9.66 -1.03 -15.23
CA HIS A 66 8.87 0.18 -14.96
C HIS A 66 9.05 0.73 -13.53
N ASN A 67 10.00 0.19 -12.75
CA ASN A 67 10.25 0.54 -11.35
C ASN A 67 9.02 0.43 -10.44
N ILE A 68 8.13 -0.54 -10.68
CA ILE A 68 6.97 -0.83 -9.84
C ILE A 68 7.42 -1.79 -8.71
N PRO A 69 7.32 -1.40 -7.43
CA PRO A 69 7.60 -2.29 -6.31
C PRO A 69 6.68 -3.53 -6.30
N LEU A 70 7.26 -4.72 -6.19
CA LEU A 70 6.54 -6.00 -6.23
C LEU A 70 6.64 -6.72 -4.87
N TYR A 71 5.48 -7.13 -4.33
CA TYR A 71 5.34 -7.73 -3.01
C TYR A 71 4.58 -9.06 -3.09
N THR A 72 5.11 -10.10 -2.45
CA THR A 72 4.46 -11.42 -2.39
C THR A 72 3.81 -11.67 -1.03
N SER A 73 2.74 -12.47 -1.03
CA SER A 73 2.01 -12.86 0.18
C SER A 73 2.87 -13.71 1.13
N VAL A 74 2.59 -13.60 2.43
CA VAL A 74 3.10 -14.48 3.48
C VAL A 74 1.98 -14.84 4.44
N ASN A 75 1.46 -16.06 4.32
CA ASN A 75 0.42 -16.60 5.19
C ASN A 75 1.03 -16.97 6.55
N LEU A 76 1.05 -16.03 7.49
CA LEU A 76 1.68 -16.18 8.81
C LEU A 76 0.71 -16.60 9.92
N PHE A 77 -0.53 -16.09 9.87
CA PHE A 77 -1.47 -16.11 11.01
C PHE A 77 -2.66 -17.04 10.85
N TYR A 78 -3.00 -17.44 9.63
CA TYR A 78 -4.16 -18.28 9.40
C TYR A 78 -3.97 -19.23 8.22
N TYR A 79 -4.80 -20.26 8.19
CA TYR A 79 -5.01 -21.12 7.03
C TYR A 79 -6.51 -21.14 6.69
N ALA A 80 -6.85 -20.84 5.44
CA ALA A 80 -8.21 -20.76 4.95
C ALA A 80 -8.63 -22.08 4.28
N PHE A 81 -9.76 -22.65 4.68
CA PHE A 81 -10.29 -23.90 4.14
C PHE A 81 -11.72 -23.68 3.64
N SER A 82 -12.02 -24.04 2.39
CA SER A 82 -13.37 -23.90 1.81
C SER A 82 -14.17 -25.21 1.89
N SER A 83 -15.39 -25.14 2.40
CA SER A 83 -16.30 -26.29 2.53
C SER A 83 -17.77 -25.88 2.47
N SER A 84 -18.70 -26.84 2.34
CA SER A 84 -20.15 -26.56 2.29
C SER A 84 -20.77 -26.16 3.65
N ALA A 85 -20.00 -26.25 4.73
CA ALA A 85 -20.35 -25.91 6.10
C ALA A 85 -19.07 -25.40 6.80
N PRO A 86 -19.16 -24.73 7.98
CA PRO A 86 -17.98 -24.43 8.79
C PRO A 86 -17.22 -25.72 9.14
N ALA A 87 -15.92 -25.75 8.84
CA ALA A 87 -15.09 -26.93 9.01
C ALA A 87 -14.50 -27.04 10.43
N ASP A 88 -14.18 -28.26 10.84
CA ASP A 88 -13.47 -28.56 12.08
C ASP A 88 -12.08 -29.23 11.84
N LEU A 89 -11.41 -29.60 12.92
CA LEU A 89 -10.12 -30.31 12.88
C LEU A 89 -10.22 -31.73 12.27
N ASN A 90 -11.40 -32.36 12.26
CA ASN A 90 -11.62 -33.67 11.65
C ASN A 90 -11.86 -33.55 10.14
N ASP A 91 -12.48 -32.47 9.68
CA ASP A 91 -12.52 -32.13 8.24
C ASP A 91 -11.11 -31.93 7.69
N LEU A 92 -10.25 -31.20 8.39
CA LEU A 92 -8.83 -31.03 8.02
C LEU A 92 -8.05 -32.36 7.97
N LYS A 93 -8.21 -33.25 8.97
CA LYS A 93 -7.62 -34.60 8.94
C LYS A 93 -8.11 -35.41 7.74
N SER A 94 -9.40 -35.30 7.45
CA SER A 94 -10.05 -35.99 6.33
C SER A 94 -9.62 -35.41 4.97
N TYR A 95 -9.27 -34.13 4.93
CA TYR A 95 -8.69 -33.46 3.77
C TYR A 95 -7.22 -33.86 3.56
N TYR A 96 -6.39 -33.86 4.61
CA TYR A 96 -4.99 -34.28 4.54
C TYR A 96 -4.80 -35.66 3.90
N GLY A 97 -5.66 -36.62 4.25
CA GLY A 97 -5.67 -37.96 3.63
C GLY A 97 -6.08 -38.02 2.16
N LYS A 98 -6.58 -36.91 1.58
CA LYS A 98 -6.96 -36.77 0.16
C LYS A 98 -5.98 -35.91 -0.65
N ILE A 99 -5.06 -35.19 -0.01
CA ILE A 99 -4.06 -34.38 -0.72
C ILE A 99 -3.14 -35.35 -1.52
N PRO A 100 -2.84 -35.08 -2.81
CA PRO A 100 -1.94 -35.89 -3.62
C PRO A 100 -0.56 -36.13 -2.96
N GLN A 101 0.16 -37.19 -3.33
CA GLN A 101 1.48 -37.47 -2.73
C GLN A 101 2.56 -36.50 -3.20
N GLU A 102 2.38 -35.97 -4.41
CA GLU A 102 3.18 -34.98 -5.10
C GLU A 102 2.97 -33.55 -4.56
N ASP A 103 1.81 -33.26 -3.94
CA ASP A 103 1.50 -31.95 -3.34
C ASP A 103 1.99 -31.90 -1.89
N LEU A 104 3.31 -31.84 -1.74
CA LEU A 104 3.98 -31.75 -0.45
C LEU A 104 3.70 -30.41 0.25
N GLN A 105 3.57 -29.32 -0.50
CA GLN A 105 3.38 -27.97 0.05
C GLN A 105 2.05 -27.86 0.80
N GLU A 106 0.95 -28.39 0.23
CA GLU A 106 -0.35 -28.34 0.90
C GLU A 106 -0.45 -29.34 2.06
N LYS A 107 0.25 -30.49 1.98
CA LYS A 107 0.39 -31.41 3.12
C LYS A 107 1.08 -30.77 4.31
N ASP A 108 2.24 -30.16 4.10
CA ASP A 108 3.03 -29.55 5.19
C ASP A 108 2.27 -28.41 5.87
N ARG A 109 1.46 -27.65 5.11
CA ARG A 109 0.55 -26.62 5.64
C ARG A 109 -0.53 -27.21 6.55
N VAL A 110 -1.29 -28.19 6.06
CA VAL A 110 -2.39 -28.81 6.82
C VAL A 110 -1.85 -29.59 8.02
N GLU A 111 -0.69 -30.25 7.90
CA GLU A 111 -0.04 -30.93 9.02
C GLU A 111 0.40 -29.96 10.12
N SER A 112 0.99 -28.82 9.76
CA SER A 112 1.39 -27.78 10.71
C SER A 112 0.19 -27.24 11.51
N LEU A 113 -0.96 -27.08 10.85
CA LEU A 113 -2.22 -26.69 11.48
C LEU A 113 -2.78 -27.78 12.41
N MET A 114 -2.73 -29.05 12.00
CA MET A 114 -3.13 -30.17 12.87
C MET A 114 -2.24 -30.25 14.13
N LEU A 115 -0.93 -30.05 13.99
CA LEU A 115 0.02 -30.00 15.10
C LEU A 115 -0.26 -28.83 16.05
N TYR A 116 -0.66 -27.66 15.55
CA TYR A 116 -1.12 -26.55 16.38
C TYR A 116 -2.36 -26.93 17.21
N GLY A 117 -3.35 -27.58 16.59
CA GLY A 117 -4.54 -28.07 17.30
C GLY A 117 -4.22 -29.04 18.44
N VAL A 118 -3.27 -29.94 18.24
CA VAL A 118 -2.80 -30.86 19.30
C VAL A 118 -2.21 -30.08 20.49
N ARG A 119 -1.47 -28.99 20.25
CA ARG A 119 -0.90 -28.14 21.33
C ARG A 119 -1.95 -27.44 22.19
N LYS A 120 -3.14 -27.20 21.63
CA LYS A 120 -4.30 -26.61 22.30
C LYS A 120 -5.32 -27.66 22.78
N ASN A 121 -4.90 -28.92 22.92
CA ASN A 121 -5.75 -30.06 23.33
C ASN A 121 -7.00 -30.25 22.44
N GLY A 122 -6.88 -29.97 21.13
CA GLY A 122 -7.97 -30.03 20.16
C GLY A 122 -8.73 -28.71 19.96
N ASN A 123 -8.53 -27.71 20.82
CA ASN A 123 -9.20 -26.41 20.71
C ASN A 123 -8.47 -25.49 19.71
N ILE A 124 -8.60 -25.75 18.41
CA ILE A 124 -8.16 -24.79 17.39
C ILE A 124 -9.07 -23.56 17.44
N LEU A 125 -8.45 -22.39 17.49
CA LEU A 125 -9.14 -21.12 17.29
C LEU A 125 -9.48 -20.99 15.80
N SER A 126 -10.76 -20.78 15.48
CA SER A 126 -11.19 -20.55 14.12
C SER A 126 -12.41 -19.64 14.08
N TYR A 127 -12.64 -19.03 12.92
CA TYR A 127 -13.89 -18.40 12.55
C TYR A 127 -14.28 -18.83 11.15
N SER A 128 -15.50 -18.51 10.72
CA SER A 128 -15.98 -18.95 9.41
C SER A 128 -16.92 -17.93 8.80
N GLU A 129 -16.75 -17.70 7.51
CA GLU A 129 -17.45 -16.66 6.75
C GLU A 129 -17.89 -17.20 5.39
N LYS A 130 -18.82 -16.51 4.71
CA LYS A 130 -19.21 -16.92 3.37
C LYS A 130 -18.03 -16.71 2.42
N LYS A 131 -17.73 -17.70 1.58
CA LYS A 131 -16.70 -17.57 0.55
C LYS A 131 -17.02 -16.42 -0.39
N GLU A 132 -16.04 -15.55 -0.62
CA GLU A 132 -16.16 -14.46 -1.57
C GLU A 132 -16.35 -14.98 -3.01
N PRO A 133 -17.02 -14.23 -3.90
CA PRO A 133 -17.16 -14.62 -5.30
C PRO A 133 -15.80 -14.76 -6.01
N GLU A 134 -15.65 -15.82 -6.81
CA GLU A 134 -14.53 -16.01 -7.74
C GLU A 134 -14.84 -15.33 -9.08
N ILE A 135 -13.84 -14.79 -9.78
CA ILE A 135 -13.99 -14.35 -11.18
C ILE A 135 -13.28 -15.32 -12.11
N GLU A 136 -14.04 -15.91 -13.01
CA GLU A 136 -13.52 -16.68 -14.15
C GLU A 136 -13.35 -15.74 -15.35
N ILE A 137 -12.17 -15.78 -15.99
CA ILE A 137 -11.88 -15.02 -17.22
C ILE A 137 -11.75 -16.00 -18.38
N THR A 138 -12.70 -15.94 -19.31
CA THR A 138 -12.66 -16.63 -20.59
C THR A 138 -12.19 -15.66 -21.68
N TYR A 139 -11.84 -16.16 -22.87
CA TYR A 139 -11.36 -15.32 -23.98
C TYR A 139 -12.12 -15.58 -25.27
N LYS A 140 -12.73 -14.53 -25.80
CA LYS A 140 -13.46 -14.54 -27.08
C LYS A 140 -12.64 -13.88 -28.16
N THR A 141 -12.37 -14.64 -29.22
CA THR A 141 -11.71 -14.09 -30.41
C THR A 141 -12.77 -13.53 -31.37
N ILE A 142 -12.80 -12.21 -31.55
CA ILE A 142 -13.60 -11.56 -32.58
C ILE A 142 -12.73 -11.33 -33.81
N SER A 143 -13.05 -12.02 -34.92
CA SER A 143 -12.37 -11.79 -36.20
C SER A 143 -12.86 -10.50 -36.85
N SER A 144 -11.97 -9.53 -37.04
CA SER A 144 -12.26 -8.27 -37.73
C SER A 144 -11.45 -8.15 -39.03
N ARG A 145 -11.81 -7.19 -39.89
CA ARG A 145 -10.98 -6.84 -41.08
C ARG A 145 -9.59 -6.30 -40.74
N LYS A 146 -9.31 -5.97 -39.46
CA LYS A 146 -7.99 -5.55 -38.96
C LYS A 146 -7.21 -6.69 -38.28
N GLY A 147 -7.73 -7.93 -38.32
CA GLY A 147 -7.19 -9.09 -37.62
C GLY A 147 -8.08 -9.57 -36.47
N PRO A 148 -7.71 -10.68 -35.81
CA PRO A 148 -8.40 -11.17 -34.62
C PRO A 148 -8.16 -10.24 -33.43
N THR A 149 -9.24 -9.79 -32.80
CA THR A 149 -9.19 -9.11 -31.49
C THR A 149 -9.59 -10.11 -30.43
N ILE A 150 -8.69 -10.38 -29.48
CA ILE A 150 -9.00 -11.19 -28.30
C ILE A 150 -9.64 -10.27 -27.26
N ILE A 151 -10.85 -10.61 -26.82
CA ILE A 151 -11.59 -9.90 -25.79
C ILE A 151 -11.77 -10.85 -24.60
N PRO A 152 -11.33 -10.49 -23.39
CA PRO A 152 -11.67 -11.27 -22.20
C PRO A 152 -13.18 -11.13 -21.91
N GLU A 153 -13.88 -12.26 -21.89
CA GLU A 153 -15.23 -12.36 -21.30
C GLU A 153 -15.06 -12.81 -19.84
N ARG A 154 -15.95 -12.35 -18.94
CA ARG A 154 -15.83 -12.63 -17.50
C ARG A 154 -17.13 -13.16 -16.94
N HIS A 155 -17.01 -14.05 -15.97
CA HIS A 155 -18.13 -14.69 -15.30
C HIS A 155 -17.92 -14.65 -13.79
N VAL A 156 -18.82 -13.99 -13.08
CA VAL A 156 -18.86 -14.03 -11.60
C VAL A 156 -19.35 -15.41 -11.18
N LYS A 157 -18.49 -16.15 -10.49
CA LYS A 157 -18.79 -17.46 -9.94
C LYS A 157 -19.04 -17.32 -8.44
N PHE A 158 -20.30 -17.09 -8.10
CA PHE A 158 -20.78 -17.10 -6.72
C PHE A 158 -20.63 -18.51 -6.14
N SER A 159 -19.98 -18.62 -4.99
CA SER A 159 -19.95 -19.86 -4.21
C SER A 159 -20.96 -19.80 -3.05
N ASN A 160 -21.51 -20.97 -2.71
CA ASN A 160 -22.26 -21.20 -1.48
C ASN A 160 -21.36 -21.84 -0.39
N GLU A 161 -20.07 -22.00 -0.68
CA GLU A 161 -19.09 -22.46 0.30
C GLU A 161 -18.90 -21.43 1.42
N ILE A 162 -18.47 -21.95 2.56
CA ILE A 162 -18.02 -21.23 3.74
C ILE A 162 -16.51 -21.42 3.80
N VAL A 163 -15.77 -20.32 4.00
CA VAL A 163 -14.34 -20.36 4.32
C VAL A 163 -14.21 -20.41 5.83
N THR A 164 -13.57 -21.44 6.34
CA THR A 164 -13.11 -21.50 7.73
C THR A 164 -11.67 -21.05 7.80
N TYR A 165 -11.44 -19.97 8.54
CA TYR A 165 -10.11 -19.46 8.87
C TYR A 165 -9.65 -20.09 10.16
N PHE A 166 -8.69 -21.00 10.06
CA PHE A 166 -8.04 -21.61 11.22
C PHE A 166 -6.84 -20.76 11.63
N LEU A 167 -6.92 -20.18 12.83
CA LEU A 167 -5.94 -19.25 13.37
C LEU A 167 -4.74 -20.00 13.95
N LEU A 168 -3.54 -19.44 13.79
CA LEU A 168 -2.26 -20.08 14.07
C LEU A 168 -1.44 -19.23 15.06
N ASP A 169 -0.95 -19.85 16.13
CA ASP A 169 0.16 -19.26 16.90
C ASP A 169 1.49 -19.76 16.30
N PRO A 170 2.23 -18.91 15.57
CA PRO A 170 3.46 -19.32 14.94
C PRO A 170 4.56 -19.73 15.95
N PHE A 171 4.48 -19.35 17.23
CA PHE A 171 5.49 -19.64 18.26
C PHE A 171 4.92 -20.38 19.50
N GLY A 172 3.68 -20.85 19.43
CA GLY A 172 2.90 -21.28 20.59
C GLY A 172 3.39 -22.57 21.25
N LYS A 173 3.74 -22.51 22.53
CA LYS A 173 4.15 -23.67 23.33
C LYS A 173 2.93 -24.44 23.86
N PRO A 174 2.96 -25.79 23.93
CA PRO A 174 1.85 -26.57 24.47
C PRO A 174 1.64 -26.31 25.97
N GLU A 175 0.39 -26.18 26.38
CA GLU A 175 0.06 -25.72 27.74
C GLU A 175 0.24 -26.79 28.84
N LYS A 176 0.02 -28.09 28.56
CA LYS A 176 0.00 -29.16 29.59
C LYS A 176 0.36 -30.58 29.11
N VAL A 177 1.60 -30.87 28.69
CA VAL A 177 2.05 -32.28 28.54
C VAL A 177 3.52 -32.49 28.93
N ARG A 178 3.78 -33.53 29.74
CA ARG A 178 5.12 -34.19 29.83
C ARG A 178 5.14 -35.36 28.85
N MET A 179 5.75 -35.18 27.68
CA MET A 179 5.98 -36.25 26.71
C MET A 179 7.42 -36.81 26.83
N ASN A 180 7.64 -38.00 26.27
CA ASN A 180 8.91 -38.74 26.38
C ASN A 180 10.05 -38.06 25.57
N PRO A 181 11.20 -37.71 26.17
CA PRO A 181 12.24 -36.88 25.53
C PRO A 181 12.81 -37.43 24.20
N PHE A 182 12.74 -38.74 23.94
CA PHE A 182 13.22 -39.35 22.69
C PHE A 182 12.22 -39.32 21.52
N GLU A 183 10.93 -39.08 21.79
CA GLU A 183 9.93 -38.79 20.74
C GLU A 183 9.80 -37.28 20.56
N VAL A 184 9.78 -36.54 21.67
CA VAL A 184 9.74 -35.07 21.74
C VAL A 184 10.83 -34.41 20.89
N THR A 185 12.05 -34.93 20.86
CA THR A 185 13.15 -34.30 20.10
C THR A 185 13.06 -34.43 18.57
N LYS A 186 12.16 -35.27 18.04
CA LYS A 186 11.75 -35.25 16.61
C LYS A 186 10.47 -34.45 16.35
N ILE A 187 9.68 -34.21 17.40
CA ILE A 187 8.33 -33.61 17.35
C ILE A 187 8.35 -32.12 17.75
N TYR A 188 9.45 -31.66 18.36
CA TYR A 188 9.65 -30.30 18.84
C TYR A 188 10.81 -29.62 18.12
N ASP A 189 10.57 -29.34 16.85
CA ASP A 189 10.94 -28.04 16.32
C ASP A 189 9.69 -27.46 15.65
N ILE A 190 8.75 -26.91 16.45
CA ILE A 190 7.78 -25.98 15.86
C ILE A 190 8.50 -24.67 15.62
N ASN A 191 9.14 -24.74 14.46
CA ASN A 191 9.64 -23.67 13.66
C ASN A 191 8.65 -23.32 12.52
N PRO A 192 7.63 -24.12 12.10
CA PRO A 192 7.23 -24.29 10.70
C PRO A 192 6.24 -23.20 10.24
N SER A 193 5.75 -22.33 11.10
CA SER A 193 5.17 -21.06 10.65
C SER A 193 6.28 -20.18 10.03
N PHE A 194 7.33 -19.93 10.80
CA PHE A 194 8.52 -19.19 10.41
C PHE A 194 9.38 -19.97 9.41
N TYR A 195 9.47 -21.29 9.56
CA TYR A 195 10.32 -22.22 8.80
C TYR A 195 9.61 -22.85 7.60
N ASN A 196 8.27 -23.00 7.57
CA ASN A 196 7.58 -23.20 6.30
C ASN A 196 7.43 -21.87 5.58
N THR A 197 7.32 -20.71 6.25
CA THR A 197 7.57 -19.42 5.58
C THR A 197 8.99 -19.38 5.02
N LEU A 198 10.02 -19.85 5.73
CA LEU A 198 11.41 -19.90 5.26
C LEU A 198 11.69 -21.01 4.25
N VAL A 199 10.92 -22.10 4.20
CA VAL A 199 11.07 -23.22 3.25
C VAL A 199 10.24 -22.95 2.00
N VAL A 200 9.01 -22.46 2.12
CA VAL A 200 8.27 -21.85 1.01
C VAL A 200 9.09 -20.69 0.42
N ARG A 201 9.79 -19.89 1.23
CA ARG A 201 10.79 -18.94 0.69
C ARG A 201 11.98 -19.64 0.04
N ASN A 202 12.71 -20.54 0.69
CA ASN A 202 13.90 -21.16 0.07
C ASN A 202 13.59 -22.09 -1.14
N GLN A 203 12.34 -22.55 -1.30
CA GLN A 203 11.88 -23.39 -2.41
C GLN A 203 11.19 -22.57 -3.51
N ASN A 204 10.40 -21.54 -3.16
CA ASN A 204 9.66 -20.70 -4.10
C ASN A 204 10.33 -19.34 -4.38
N GLU A 205 11.42 -18.99 -3.68
CA GLU A 205 12.54 -18.25 -4.26
C GLU A 205 13.13 -19.12 -5.38
N ASN A 206 12.43 -19.12 -6.51
CA ASN A 206 13.09 -19.24 -7.79
C ASN A 206 14.23 -18.22 -7.75
N LYS A 207 15.49 -18.67 -7.68
CA LYS A 207 16.68 -17.83 -7.38
C LYS A 207 16.98 -16.76 -8.44
N ASN A 208 16.10 -16.64 -9.43
CA ASN A 208 16.08 -15.65 -10.50
C ASN A 208 15.02 -14.54 -10.26
N VAL A 209 14.27 -14.58 -9.15
CA VAL A 209 13.15 -13.67 -8.80
C VAL A 209 13.50 -12.89 -7.51
N ASP A 210 13.49 -11.55 -7.56
CA ASP A 210 13.94 -10.67 -6.47
C ASP A 210 12.87 -9.61 -6.09
N PHE A 211 11.94 -9.99 -5.21
CA PHE A 211 10.84 -9.14 -4.73
C PHE A 211 11.32 -7.89 -3.97
N SER A 212 10.56 -6.80 -4.02
CA SER A 212 10.83 -5.59 -3.21
C SER A 212 10.56 -5.84 -1.72
N GLY A 213 9.55 -6.65 -1.41
CA GLY A 213 9.16 -6.95 -0.04
C GLY A 213 8.10 -8.04 0.06
N PHE A 214 7.51 -8.16 1.24
CA PHE A 214 6.47 -9.13 1.57
C PHE A 214 5.24 -8.42 2.12
N TYR A 215 4.06 -9.02 1.98
CA TYR A 215 2.86 -8.58 2.68
C TYR A 215 2.29 -9.68 3.57
N VAL A 216 1.81 -9.27 4.76
CA VAL A 216 1.09 -10.15 5.69
C VAL A 216 -0.33 -9.62 5.81
N ASP A 217 -1.27 -10.49 5.47
CA ASP A 217 -2.70 -10.30 5.70
C ASP A 217 -3.02 -10.63 7.16
N VAL A 218 -3.62 -9.67 7.87
CA VAL A 218 -4.06 -9.81 9.26
C VAL A 218 -5.52 -10.29 9.28
N PRO A 219 -5.88 -11.29 10.10
CA PRO A 219 -7.29 -11.69 10.24
C PRO A 219 -8.18 -10.50 10.60
N ASP A 220 -9.30 -10.36 9.89
CA ASP A 220 -10.33 -9.36 10.18
C ASP A 220 -11.14 -9.66 11.45
N LYS A 221 -10.80 -10.73 12.18
CA LYS A 221 -11.48 -11.13 13.42
C LYS A 221 -10.56 -11.70 14.50
N PHE A 222 -10.45 -10.97 15.62
CA PHE A 222 -9.78 -11.47 16.82
C PHE A 222 -10.73 -12.22 17.75
N VAL A 223 -10.54 -13.53 17.88
CA VAL A 223 -11.34 -14.37 18.80
C VAL A 223 -10.91 -14.29 20.27
N SER A 224 -9.75 -13.67 20.58
CA SER A 224 -9.32 -13.36 21.95
C SER A 224 -8.15 -12.37 22.01
N GLN A 225 -8.02 -11.61 23.10
CA GLN A 225 -6.86 -10.74 23.36
C GLN A 225 -5.53 -11.51 23.35
N ASN A 226 -5.51 -12.72 23.94
CA ASN A 226 -4.31 -13.55 23.96
C ASN A 226 -3.82 -13.92 22.54
N TYR A 227 -4.75 -14.07 21.59
CA TYR A 227 -4.41 -14.32 20.19
C TYR A 227 -3.88 -13.04 19.50
N PHE A 228 -4.45 -11.87 19.78
CA PHE A 228 -3.89 -10.58 19.34
C PHE A 228 -2.45 -10.36 19.83
N ASP A 229 -2.17 -10.66 21.12
CA ASP A 229 -0.83 -10.50 21.71
C ASP A 229 0.20 -11.46 21.07
N ILE A 230 -0.25 -12.65 20.66
CA ILE A 230 0.52 -13.63 19.87
C ILE A 230 0.86 -13.04 18.49
N GLU A 231 -0.13 -12.55 17.74
CA GLU A 231 0.12 -11.95 16.43
C GLU A 231 1.08 -10.77 16.52
N ARG A 232 0.84 -9.84 17.46
CA ARG A 232 1.70 -8.69 17.73
C ARG A 232 3.16 -9.08 17.96
N THR A 233 3.38 -10.06 18.85
CA THR A 233 4.73 -10.57 19.16
C THR A 233 5.41 -11.22 17.94
N SER A 234 4.61 -11.87 17.10
CA SER A 234 5.08 -12.63 15.94
C SER A 234 5.41 -11.73 14.77
N LEU A 235 4.57 -10.73 14.51
CA LEU A 235 4.74 -9.73 13.48
C LEU A 235 5.96 -8.84 13.77
N GLY A 236 6.20 -8.48 15.04
CA GLY A 236 7.41 -7.76 15.43
C GLY A 236 8.71 -8.54 15.16
N LYS A 237 8.72 -9.87 15.38
CA LYS A 237 9.86 -10.72 15.00
C LYS A 237 10.02 -10.83 13.47
N PHE A 238 8.91 -10.99 12.75
CA PHE A 238 8.92 -11.10 11.29
C PHE A 238 9.41 -9.82 10.64
N SER A 239 8.87 -8.66 11.04
CA SER A 239 9.32 -7.32 10.64
C SER A 239 10.82 -7.14 10.85
N SER A 240 11.32 -7.42 12.08
CA SER A 240 12.76 -7.36 12.39
C SER A 240 13.62 -8.23 11.46
N TYR A 241 13.14 -9.43 11.10
CA TYR A 241 13.84 -10.32 10.18
C TYR A 241 13.81 -9.79 8.74
N ILE A 242 12.65 -9.37 8.24
CA ILE A 242 12.47 -8.82 6.88
C ILE A 242 13.37 -7.59 6.67
N HIS A 243 13.39 -6.67 7.64
CA HIS A 243 14.30 -5.51 7.63
C HIS A 243 15.78 -5.91 7.63
N SER A 244 16.16 -6.98 8.34
CA SER A 244 17.54 -7.50 8.32
C SER A 244 17.96 -8.05 6.95
N THR A 245 17.00 -8.46 6.12
CA THR A 245 17.23 -8.86 4.72
C THR A 245 17.19 -7.69 3.72
N GLY A 246 17.03 -6.45 4.18
CA GLY A 246 16.94 -5.27 3.30
C GLY A 246 15.63 -5.18 2.51
N LYS A 247 14.63 -5.97 2.89
CA LYS A 247 13.30 -6.00 2.27
C LYS A 247 12.30 -5.23 3.12
N SER A 248 11.20 -4.79 2.51
CA SER A 248 10.10 -4.09 3.18
C SER A 248 8.95 -5.02 3.57
N LEU A 249 8.15 -4.59 4.53
CA LEU A 249 6.95 -5.29 4.99
C LEU A 249 5.69 -4.43 4.78
N ILE A 250 4.68 -4.98 4.13
CA ILE A 250 3.29 -4.50 4.22
C ILE A 250 2.59 -5.28 5.34
N VAL A 251 1.85 -4.57 6.19
CA VAL A 251 0.84 -5.16 7.07
C VAL A 251 -0.51 -4.66 6.57
N GLU A 252 -1.37 -5.57 6.11
CA GLU A 252 -2.62 -5.20 5.44
C GLU A 252 -3.88 -5.84 6.05
N ASN A 253 -5.03 -5.55 5.43
CA ASN A 253 -6.36 -5.91 5.91
C ASN A 253 -6.70 -5.33 7.29
N LEU A 254 -6.05 -4.24 7.68
CA LEU A 254 -6.27 -3.66 8.99
C LEU A 254 -7.64 -2.96 9.09
N ILE A 255 -8.42 -3.39 10.08
CA ILE A 255 -9.59 -2.70 10.63
C ILE A 255 -9.25 -2.03 11.97
N GLU A 256 -10.18 -1.27 12.56
CA GLU A 256 -9.94 -0.48 13.79
C GLU A 256 -9.34 -1.29 14.95
N GLU A 257 -9.85 -2.50 15.22
CA GLU A 257 -9.37 -3.37 16.30
C GLU A 257 -7.93 -3.88 16.04
N THR A 258 -7.59 -4.12 14.77
CA THR A 258 -6.27 -4.61 14.33
C THR A 258 -5.23 -3.50 14.22
N LEU A 259 -5.66 -2.23 14.11
CA LEU A 259 -4.87 -1.10 13.63
C LEU A 259 -3.49 -0.92 14.32
N PRO A 260 -3.31 -1.18 15.63
CA PRO A 260 -1.99 -1.15 16.28
C PRO A 260 -0.93 -2.05 15.62
N LEU A 261 -1.31 -3.15 14.95
CA LEU A 261 -0.39 -4.05 14.25
C LEU A 261 0.31 -3.38 13.05
N GLY A 262 -0.24 -2.27 12.53
CA GLY A 262 0.43 -1.42 11.56
C GLY A 262 1.74 -0.80 12.06
N GLU A 263 2.05 -0.87 13.37
CA GLU A 263 3.35 -0.42 13.90
C GLU A 263 4.53 -1.20 13.31
N PHE A 264 4.33 -2.45 12.86
CA PHE A 264 5.39 -3.33 12.32
C PHE A 264 5.57 -3.27 10.81
N GLY A 265 4.56 -2.82 10.05
CA GLY A 265 4.64 -2.67 8.59
C GLY A 265 5.26 -1.34 8.21
N ASP A 266 6.09 -1.32 7.17
CA ASP A 266 6.57 -0.06 6.59
C ASP A 266 5.49 0.62 5.74
N ILE A 267 4.67 -0.21 5.11
CA ILE A 267 3.45 0.15 4.39
C ILE A 267 2.28 -0.47 5.14
N ILE A 268 1.18 0.27 5.24
CA ILE A 268 -0.03 -0.15 5.95
C ILE A 268 -1.19 -0.23 4.96
N GLY A 269 -1.86 -1.38 4.89
CA GLY A 269 -3.11 -1.57 4.17
C GLY A 269 -4.29 -1.61 5.12
N VAL A 270 -5.29 -0.77 4.91
CA VAL A 270 -6.56 -0.80 5.67
C VAL A 270 -7.73 -1.22 4.80
N LYS A 271 -8.66 -1.99 5.36
CA LYS A 271 -9.89 -2.41 4.69
C LYS A 271 -10.97 -1.36 4.88
N VAL A 272 -11.62 -0.97 3.78
CA VAL A 272 -12.76 -0.04 3.76
C VAL A 272 -13.93 -0.76 3.10
N ASP A 273 -14.90 -1.18 3.92
CA ASP A 273 -16.13 -1.83 3.45
C ASP A 273 -17.28 -0.82 3.45
N GLY A 274 -17.86 -0.57 2.27
CA GLY A 274 -18.92 0.41 2.08
C GLY A 274 -18.49 1.87 2.31
N ASN A 275 -19.46 2.76 2.52
CA ASN A 275 -19.22 4.21 2.53
C ASN A 275 -18.75 4.79 3.89
N THR A 276 -18.17 3.97 4.76
CA THR A 276 -17.69 4.39 6.10
C THR A 276 -16.18 4.57 6.08
N PHE A 277 -15.71 5.81 6.26
CA PHE A 277 -14.31 6.17 6.03
C PHE A 277 -13.51 6.48 7.30
N ASP A 278 -14.10 6.32 8.49
CA ASP A 278 -13.50 6.65 9.80
C ASP A 278 -12.14 5.97 10.05
N ILE A 279 -11.94 4.77 9.48
CA ILE A 279 -10.66 4.04 9.56
C ILE A 279 -9.52 4.82 8.88
N LEU A 280 -9.78 5.58 7.82
CA LEU A 280 -8.78 6.36 7.08
C LEU A 280 -8.22 7.50 7.95
N GLU A 281 -9.11 8.21 8.64
CA GLU A 281 -8.77 9.25 9.62
C GLU A 281 -7.91 8.68 10.74
N LYS A 282 -8.41 7.63 11.44
CA LYS A 282 -7.71 6.98 12.56
C LYS A 282 -6.33 6.48 12.16
N THR A 283 -6.22 5.84 11.00
CA THR A 283 -4.96 5.29 10.48
C THR A 283 -3.94 6.37 10.17
N ARG A 284 -4.35 7.47 9.52
CA ARG A 284 -3.42 8.56 9.20
C ARG A 284 -2.98 9.34 10.45
N LEU A 285 -3.87 9.53 11.42
CA LEU A 285 -3.53 10.15 12.71
C LEU A 285 -2.54 9.29 13.52
N GLN A 286 -2.71 7.96 13.50
CA GLN A 286 -1.82 7.03 14.20
C GLN A 286 -0.46 6.87 13.50
N PHE A 287 -0.44 6.89 12.16
CA PHE A 287 0.76 6.62 11.35
C PHE A 287 1.10 7.79 10.42
N THR A 288 1.50 8.90 11.04
CA THR A 288 1.77 10.19 10.37
C THR A 288 2.90 10.15 9.34
N ASN A 289 3.86 9.24 9.49
CA ASN A 289 5.08 9.13 8.67
C ASN A 289 5.17 7.84 7.84
N LYS A 290 4.12 7.01 7.80
CA LYS A 290 4.11 5.77 7.02
C LYS A 290 3.32 5.92 5.73
N THR A 291 3.65 5.08 4.76
CA THR A 291 2.86 4.89 3.54
C THR A 291 1.60 4.11 3.92
N ILE A 292 0.43 4.62 3.58
CA ILE A 292 -0.86 3.96 3.83
C ILE A 292 -1.59 3.80 2.49
N PHE A 293 -2.16 2.62 2.25
CA PHE A 293 -3.18 2.42 1.22
C PHE A 293 -4.48 1.90 1.84
N ALA A 294 -5.58 2.09 1.12
CA ALA A 294 -6.90 1.63 1.51
C ALA A 294 -7.48 0.69 0.45
N THR A 295 -7.76 -0.55 0.84
CA THR A 295 -8.41 -1.58 0.03
C THR A 295 -9.92 -1.40 0.12
N TYR A 296 -10.53 -0.95 -0.98
CA TYR A 296 -11.94 -0.58 -1.03
C TYR A 296 -12.82 -1.69 -1.60
N ASN A 297 -13.78 -2.14 -0.78
CA ASN A 297 -14.90 -2.99 -1.16
C ASN A 297 -16.18 -2.14 -1.09
N GLY A 298 -16.64 -1.63 -2.22
CA GLY A 298 -17.70 -0.61 -2.27
C GLY A 298 -18.67 -0.81 -3.41
N ASP A 299 -19.79 -0.09 -3.39
CA ASP A 299 -20.71 -0.04 -4.53
C ASP A 299 -20.12 0.89 -5.62
N PHE A 300 -19.87 0.37 -6.82
CA PHE A 300 -19.33 1.14 -7.95
C PHE A 300 -20.35 1.41 -9.06
N SER A 301 -21.64 1.15 -8.81
CA SER A 301 -22.74 1.43 -9.75
C SER A 301 -22.85 2.90 -10.19
N ASN A 302 -22.23 3.82 -9.45
CA ASN A 302 -22.14 5.25 -9.73
C ASN A 302 -20.72 5.79 -9.50
N SER A 303 -20.23 6.61 -10.45
CA SER A 303 -18.96 7.34 -10.35
C SER A 303 -18.83 8.19 -9.09
N GLN A 304 -19.94 8.68 -8.54
CA GLN A 304 -19.93 9.47 -7.30
C GLN A 304 -19.35 8.69 -6.11
N ASN A 305 -19.54 7.36 -6.03
CA ASN A 305 -19.00 6.55 -4.94
C ASN A 305 -17.47 6.43 -5.04
N ILE A 306 -16.95 6.23 -6.26
CA ILE A 306 -15.50 6.28 -6.55
C ILE A 306 -14.93 7.64 -6.16
N GLN A 307 -15.59 8.72 -6.57
CA GLN A 307 -15.15 10.08 -6.25
C GLN A 307 -15.20 10.38 -4.74
N ASN A 308 -16.20 9.88 -4.02
CA ASN A 308 -16.30 10.03 -2.57
C ASN A 308 -15.12 9.33 -1.85
N PHE A 309 -14.83 8.08 -2.20
CA PHE A 309 -13.67 7.35 -1.66
C PHE A 309 -12.35 8.05 -2.01
N LEU A 310 -12.16 8.44 -3.28
CA LEU A 310 -10.96 9.19 -3.71
C LEU A 310 -10.80 10.53 -2.99
N ASN A 311 -11.89 11.24 -2.69
CA ASN A 311 -11.82 12.47 -1.90
C ASN A 311 -11.31 12.20 -0.47
N GLN A 312 -11.73 11.11 0.18
CA GLN A 312 -11.20 10.74 1.50
C GLN A 312 -9.73 10.29 1.43
N CYS A 313 -9.36 9.56 0.38
CA CYS A 313 -7.96 9.25 0.07
C CYS A 313 -7.11 10.51 -0.12
N ILE A 314 -7.59 11.53 -0.83
CA ILE A 314 -6.90 12.82 -0.95
C ILE A 314 -6.82 13.54 0.40
N LEU A 315 -7.90 13.56 1.20
CA LEU A 315 -7.95 14.24 2.51
C LEU A 315 -6.86 13.76 3.46
N TYR A 316 -6.68 12.43 3.53
CA TYR A 316 -5.70 11.79 4.42
C TYR A 316 -4.39 11.40 3.71
N GLY A 317 -4.24 11.72 2.42
CA GLY A 317 -3.08 11.32 1.62
C GLY A 317 -2.86 9.81 1.63
N ILE A 318 -3.91 9.02 1.40
CA ILE A 318 -3.87 7.55 1.39
C ILE A 318 -4.01 7.05 -0.04
N TYR A 319 -3.20 6.07 -0.44
CA TYR A 319 -3.26 5.52 -1.79
C TYR A 319 -4.45 4.56 -1.95
N PRO A 320 -5.19 4.59 -3.06
CA PRO A 320 -6.31 3.68 -3.26
C PRO A 320 -5.85 2.32 -3.80
N GLU A 321 -6.42 1.25 -3.25
CA GLU A 321 -6.56 -0.06 -3.89
C GLU A 321 -8.06 -0.32 -4.08
N PHE A 322 -8.46 -0.67 -5.30
CA PHE A 322 -9.86 -0.97 -5.60
C PHE A 322 -10.03 -2.47 -5.78
N LEU A 323 -10.62 -3.16 -4.80
CA LEU A 323 -10.77 -4.59 -4.87
C LEU A 323 -12.04 -4.96 -5.63
N ARG A 324 -13.22 -4.83 -5.00
CA ARG A 324 -14.47 -5.46 -5.49
C ARG A 324 -15.70 -4.56 -5.36
N ASP A 325 -16.57 -4.61 -6.36
CA ASP A 325 -17.93 -4.10 -6.28
C ASP A 325 -18.73 -4.96 -5.29
N ALA A 326 -19.22 -4.34 -4.21
CA ALA A 326 -20.00 -5.01 -3.18
C ALA A 326 -21.40 -5.44 -3.67
N SER A 327 -21.91 -4.85 -4.75
CA SER A 327 -23.23 -5.12 -5.33
C SER A 327 -23.22 -6.23 -6.39
N THR A 328 -22.21 -6.28 -7.27
CA THR A 328 -22.10 -7.31 -8.32
C THR A 328 -21.13 -8.44 -7.96
N GLY A 329 -20.18 -8.20 -7.04
CA GLY A 329 -19.09 -9.12 -6.73
C GLY A 329 -17.90 -9.06 -7.70
N GLU A 330 -17.92 -8.16 -8.68
CA GLU A 330 -16.87 -8.02 -9.72
C GLU A 330 -15.68 -7.19 -9.23
N PHE A 331 -14.45 -7.53 -9.65
CA PHE A 331 -13.29 -6.70 -9.32
C PHE A 331 -13.28 -5.41 -10.16
N LEU A 332 -13.06 -4.27 -9.54
CA LEU A 332 -13.25 -2.97 -10.22
C LEU A 332 -12.31 -2.77 -11.42
N TYR A 333 -11.09 -3.31 -11.37
CA TYR A 333 -10.13 -3.31 -12.50
C TYR A 333 -10.66 -4.03 -13.76
N TYR A 334 -11.74 -4.78 -13.64
CA TYR A 334 -12.37 -5.49 -14.73
C TYR A 334 -13.55 -4.73 -15.34
N GLU A 335 -14.06 -3.71 -14.65
CA GLU A 335 -15.24 -2.96 -15.04
C GLU A 335 -15.01 -1.78 -15.99
N ASN A 336 -16.08 -1.45 -16.71
CA ASN A 336 -16.16 -0.26 -17.57
C ASN A 336 -16.22 1.04 -16.75
N TYR A 337 -16.82 1.00 -15.54
CA TYR A 337 -16.89 2.14 -14.64
C TYR A 337 -15.50 2.66 -14.23
N PHE A 338 -14.53 1.77 -14.00
CA PHE A 338 -13.16 2.18 -13.71
C PHE A 338 -12.51 2.92 -14.88
N ALA A 339 -12.75 2.47 -16.12
CA ALA A 339 -12.27 3.16 -17.33
C ALA A 339 -12.84 4.58 -17.45
N GLN A 340 -14.15 4.72 -17.22
CA GLN A 340 -14.85 6.02 -17.27
C GLN A 340 -14.33 7.01 -16.22
N ASN A 341 -13.86 6.51 -15.06
CA ASN A 341 -13.32 7.31 -13.97
C ASN A 341 -11.79 7.49 -14.02
N GLY A 342 -11.09 6.94 -15.03
CA GLY A 342 -9.63 6.87 -15.06
C GLY A 342 -8.92 8.22 -14.91
N LYS A 343 -9.48 9.30 -15.47
CA LYS A 343 -8.96 10.66 -15.26
C LYS A 343 -9.10 11.12 -13.80
N ILE A 344 -10.25 10.89 -13.17
CA ILE A 344 -10.51 11.29 -11.78
C ILE A 344 -9.58 10.52 -10.83
N ILE A 345 -9.35 9.23 -11.12
CA ILE A 345 -8.40 8.37 -10.40
C ILE A 345 -6.98 8.93 -10.52
N LYS A 346 -6.51 9.25 -11.74
CA LYS A 346 -5.20 9.88 -11.98
C LYS A 346 -5.05 11.22 -11.24
N ASP A 347 -6.00 12.13 -11.42
CA ASP A 347 -6.02 13.46 -10.78
C ASP A 347 -6.06 13.37 -9.24
N ALA A 348 -6.51 12.23 -8.66
CA ALA A 348 -6.46 11.96 -7.24
C ALA A 348 -5.10 11.42 -6.79
N ILE A 349 -4.53 10.45 -7.53
CA ILE A 349 -3.20 9.88 -7.27
C ILE A 349 -2.12 10.96 -7.29
N ASP A 350 -2.15 11.86 -8.26
CA ASP A 350 -1.14 12.92 -8.39
C ASP A 350 -1.16 13.84 -7.14
N LYS A 351 -2.35 14.18 -6.64
CA LYS A 351 -2.53 14.90 -5.36
C LYS A 351 -1.97 14.09 -4.19
N ILE A 352 -2.40 12.84 -4.03
CA ILE A 352 -1.97 11.95 -2.94
C ILE A 352 -0.44 11.80 -2.92
N SER A 353 0.18 11.70 -4.10
CA SER A 353 1.63 11.56 -4.26
C SER A 353 2.38 12.83 -3.84
N LEU A 354 1.85 14.02 -4.13
CA LEU A 354 2.43 15.29 -3.63
C LEU A 354 2.25 15.43 -2.11
N LEU A 355 1.09 15.05 -1.56
CA LEU A 355 0.80 15.15 -0.13
C LEU A 355 1.67 14.22 0.71
N ASN A 356 1.88 12.96 0.27
CA ASN A 356 2.78 12.04 0.96
C ASN A 356 4.24 12.50 0.92
N LYS A 357 4.71 13.11 -0.17
CA LYS A 357 6.05 13.73 -0.24
C LYS A 357 6.23 14.87 0.77
N ALA A 358 5.16 15.57 1.14
CA ALA A 358 5.18 16.61 2.16
C ALA A 358 5.07 16.08 3.61
N THR A 359 4.63 14.83 3.80
CA THR A 359 4.33 14.19 5.09
C THR A 359 3.17 14.83 5.86
N PHE A 360 2.33 14.03 6.50
CA PHE A 360 1.24 14.53 7.33
C PHE A 360 1.76 15.27 8.56
N THR A 361 1.14 16.41 8.90
CA THR A 361 1.51 17.21 10.08
C THR A 361 0.42 17.24 11.14
N LYS A 362 -0.82 17.60 10.78
CA LYS A 362 -1.96 17.66 11.71
C LYS A 362 -3.30 17.74 10.97
N GLU A 363 -4.37 17.43 11.68
CA GLU A 363 -5.74 17.80 11.30
C GLU A 363 -6.26 18.94 12.21
N SER A 364 -7.25 19.69 11.74
CA SER A 364 -7.96 20.73 12.48
C SER A 364 -9.38 20.89 11.94
N LEU A 365 -10.34 21.16 12.82
CA LEU A 365 -11.74 21.40 12.46
C LEU A 365 -12.07 22.90 12.60
N VAL A 366 -12.64 23.51 11.57
CA VAL A 366 -13.05 24.93 11.57
C VAL A 366 -14.41 25.05 10.90
N ASN A 367 -15.45 25.41 11.67
CA ASN A 367 -16.84 25.55 11.18
C ASN A 367 -17.30 24.33 10.36
N ASP A 368 -17.13 23.13 10.92
CA ASP A 368 -17.40 21.82 10.32
C ASP A 368 -16.54 21.45 9.08
N ALA A 369 -15.65 22.34 8.61
CA ALA A 369 -14.65 22.00 7.61
C ALA A 369 -13.46 21.26 8.24
N ARG A 370 -13.16 20.07 7.70
CA ARG A 370 -11.93 19.33 8.03
C ARG A 370 -10.77 19.91 7.23
N ILE A 371 -9.70 20.30 7.90
CA ILE A 371 -8.49 20.88 7.31
C ILE A 371 -7.29 20.06 7.75
N VAL A 372 -6.71 19.32 6.80
CA VAL A 372 -5.51 18.51 7.02
C VAL A 372 -4.29 19.24 6.47
N GLN A 373 -3.27 19.42 7.31
CA GLN A 373 -1.99 20.02 6.94
C GLN A 373 -0.96 18.93 6.64
N PHE A 374 -0.30 19.06 5.48
CA PHE A 374 0.91 18.33 5.13
C PHE A 374 2.09 19.30 5.02
N GLY A 375 3.28 18.86 5.41
CA GLY A 375 4.50 19.65 5.37
C GLY A 375 4.56 20.84 6.33
N LYS A 376 5.67 21.57 6.19
CA LYS A 376 6.05 22.75 7.00
C LYS A 376 6.70 23.78 6.08
N TYR A 377 6.54 25.06 6.40
CA TYR A 377 7.07 26.15 5.58
C TYR A 377 8.59 25.97 5.34
N PRO A 378 9.09 26.10 4.10
CA PRO A 378 8.45 26.71 2.92
C PRO A 378 7.47 25.83 2.11
N PHE A 379 7.28 24.54 2.43
CA PHE A 379 6.38 23.64 1.69
C PHE A 379 5.23 23.17 2.56
N VAL A 380 4.12 23.91 2.53
CA VAL A 380 2.89 23.56 3.25
C VAL A 380 1.78 23.28 2.24
N PHE A 381 1.05 22.21 2.48
CA PHE A 381 -0.21 21.91 1.80
C PHE A 381 -1.34 21.90 2.82
N PHE A 382 -2.49 22.43 2.44
CA PHE A 382 -3.74 22.30 3.19
C PHE A 382 -4.75 21.57 2.31
N VAL A 383 -5.28 20.46 2.80
CA VAL A 383 -6.38 19.74 2.18
C VAL A 383 -7.63 20.05 2.98
N ILE A 384 -8.61 20.65 2.31
CA ILE A 384 -9.84 21.16 2.94
C ILE A 384 -11.00 20.36 2.38
N SER A 385 -11.76 19.71 3.26
CA SER A 385 -13.00 19.00 2.94
C SER A 385 -14.20 19.74 3.55
N TYR A 386 -15.02 20.35 2.68
CA TYR A 386 -16.22 21.10 3.06
C TYR A 386 -17.20 21.26 1.90
N ASN A 387 -18.47 21.50 2.20
CA ASN A 387 -19.51 21.84 1.23
C ASN A 387 -20.14 23.18 1.61
N GLY A 388 -19.94 24.21 0.77
CA GLY A 388 -20.45 25.57 1.01
C GLY A 388 -19.34 26.62 1.06
N GLU A 389 -19.61 27.72 1.74
CA GLU A 389 -18.69 28.85 1.88
C GLU A 389 -17.97 28.81 3.24
N LEU A 390 -16.64 28.78 3.22
CA LEU A 390 -15.78 28.75 4.40
C LEU A 390 -14.88 29.99 4.42
N LYS A 391 -14.93 30.74 5.52
CA LYS A 391 -13.90 31.72 5.84
C LYS A 391 -12.81 31.07 6.68
N LEU A 392 -11.71 30.68 6.03
CA LEU A 392 -10.56 30.08 6.68
C LEU A 392 -9.62 31.17 7.19
N ASN A 393 -9.26 31.09 8.48
CA ASN A 393 -8.25 31.94 9.11
C ASN A 393 -7.07 31.05 9.55
N LEU A 394 -5.88 31.34 9.02
CA LEU A 394 -4.63 30.66 9.36
C LEU A 394 -3.72 31.61 10.13
N GLU A 395 -2.99 31.10 11.12
CA GLU A 395 -1.99 31.91 11.82
C GLU A 395 -0.75 32.15 10.94
N LYS A 396 -0.20 33.37 10.97
CA LYS A 396 1.05 33.72 10.28
C LYS A 396 2.26 32.93 10.82
N SER A 397 2.15 32.40 12.04
CA SER A 397 3.12 31.52 12.71
C SER A 397 3.45 30.27 11.87
N LEU A 398 2.46 29.72 11.14
CA LEU A 398 2.59 28.54 10.28
C LEU A 398 3.56 28.78 9.10
N PHE A 399 3.83 30.04 8.76
CA PHE A 399 4.65 30.48 7.65
C PHE A 399 5.94 31.16 8.13
N ASN A 400 6.42 30.80 9.32
CA ASN A 400 7.56 31.44 10.01
C ASN A 400 7.42 32.97 10.15
N ASN A 401 6.19 33.47 10.28
CA ASN A 401 5.82 34.89 10.26
C ASN A 401 6.16 35.64 8.96
N ASN A 402 6.53 34.94 7.89
CA ASN A 402 6.73 35.53 6.57
C ASN A 402 5.40 35.97 5.95
N SER A 403 5.42 37.03 5.14
CA SER A 403 4.31 37.51 4.30
C SER A 403 4.53 37.23 2.81
N ASP A 404 5.74 36.87 2.43
CA ASP A 404 6.20 36.83 1.04
C ASP A 404 6.01 35.39 0.54
N PHE A 405 4.76 35.06 0.22
CA PHE A 405 4.33 33.78 -0.31
C PHE A 405 3.05 33.94 -1.14
N THR A 406 2.87 33.04 -2.10
CA THR A 406 1.63 32.87 -2.86
C THR A 406 0.94 31.57 -2.41
N MET A 407 -0.38 31.62 -2.33
CA MET A 407 -1.22 30.43 -2.17
C MET A 407 -1.80 30.04 -3.52
N LEU A 408 -1.61 28.77 -3.90
CA LEU A 408 -2.04 28.20 -5.16
C LEU A 408 -3.03 27.06 -4.90
N ASP A 409 -4.01 26.85 -5.78
CA ASP A 409 -4.72 25.59 -5.83
C ASP A 409 -3.88 24.49 -6.51
N TYR A 410 -4.38 23.25 -6.52
CA TYR A 410 -3.72 22.13 -7.20
C TYR A 410 -3.41 22.38 -8.69
N ASN A 411 -4.23 23.18 -9.38
CA ASN A 411 -4.05 23.50 -10.80
C ASN A 411 -3.10 24.69 -11.02
N ASN A 412 -2.43 25.17 -9.97
CA ASN A 412 -1.57 26.37 -9.93
C ASN A 412 -2.32 27.70 -10.15
N ASN A 413 -3.64 27.76 -9.91
CA ASN A 413 -4.34 29.04 -9.88
C ASN A 413 -4.08 29.75 -8.56
N SER A 414 -3.72 31.03 -8.60
CA SER A 414 -3.59 31.86 -7.39
C SER A 414 -4.93 31.97 -6.66
N VAL A 415 -4.89 31.73 -5.35
CA VAL A 415 -6.05 31.86 -4.46
C VAL A 415 -5.94 33.19 -3.74
N ASN A 416 -7.01 33.99 -3.77
CA ASN A 416 -7.04 35.25 -3.05
C ASN A 416 -7.05 35.02 -1.54
N PHE A 417 -6.16 35.71 -0.83
CA PHE A 417 -6.13 35.79 0.62
C PHE A 417 -5.76 37.21 1.05
N THR A 418 -6.00 37.52 2.33
CA THR A 418 -5.62 38.79 2.95
C THR A 418 -4.76 38.52 4.18
N ILE A 419 -3.66 39.24 4.32
CA ILE A 419 -2.84 39.20 5.53
C ILE A 419 -3.24 40.38 6.41
N LYS A 420 -3.61 40.12 7.66
CA LYS A 420 -3.88 41.14 8.69
C LYS A 420 -3.27 40.71 10.01
N ASP A 421 -2.42 41.55 10.57
CA ASP A 421 -1.69 41.30 11.82
C ASP A 421 -0.99 39.93 11.81
N ASN A 422 -1.35 39.03 12.73
CA ASN A 422 -0.82 37.67 12.83
C ASN A 422 -1.72 36.62 12.14
N SER A 423 -2.64 37.04 11.27
CA SER A 423 -3.62 36.17 10.60
C SER A 423 -3.62 36.31 9.09
N ILE A 424 -3.97 35.21 8.42
CA ILE A 424 -4.18 35.10 6.98
C ILE A 424 -5.61 34.61 6.79
N SER A 425 -6.47 35.46 6.23
CA SER A 425 -7.88 35.16 5.98
C SER A 425 -8.13 34.92 4.49
N MET A 426 -8.85 33.85 4.16
CA MET A 426 -9.31 33.55 2.81
C MET A 426 -10.76 33.06 2.84
N ASP A 427 -11.54 33.51 1.86
CA ASP A 427 -12.92 33.10 1.65
C ASP A 427 -12.91 32.03 0.54
N ILE A 428 -13.41 30.83 0.83
CA ILE A 428 -13.34 29.66 -0.05
C ILE A 428 -14.75 29.09 -0.25
N SER A 429 -15.22 29.04 -1.50
CA SER A 429 -16.40 28.26 -1.88
C SER A 429 -15.96 26.87 -2.34
N LEU A 430 -16.55 25.82 -1.77
CA LEU A 430 -16.15 24.42 -1.98
C LEU A 430 -17.35 23.50 -2.25
N ALA A 431 -17.13 22.53 -3.13
CA ALA A 431 -18.01 21.37 -3.35
C ALA A 431 -17.17 20.09 -3.19
N GLY A 432 -16.96 19.67 -1.95
CA GLY A 432 -16.15 18.52 -1.58
C GLY A 432 -14.75 18.92 -1.13
N ILE A 433 -13.74 18.68 -1.96
CA ILE A 433 -12.32 18.78 -1.56
C ILE A 433 -11.53 19.80 -2.36
N LYS A 434 -10.63 20.53 -1.70
CA LYS A 434 -9.62 21.38 -2.32
C LYS A 434 -8.26 21.19 -1.68
N VAL A 435 -7.23 21.07 -2.51
CA VAL A 435 -5.83 21.12 -2.10
C VAL A 435 -5.30 22.52 -2.38
N LEU A 436 -4.74 23.16 -1.36
CA LEU A 436 -3.99 24.40 -1.43
C LEU A 436 -2.52 24.11 -1.18
N ARG A 437 -1.64 24.75 -1.96
CA ARG A 437 -0.18 24.74 -1.79
C ARG A 437 0.29 26.16 -1.46
N VAL A 438 1.16 26.30 -0.47
CA VAL A 438 1.83 27.57 -0.16
C VAL A 438 3.26 27.50 -0.68
N VAL A 439 3.69 28.53 -1.42
CA VAL A 439 5.02 28.65 -2.03
C VAL A 439 5.57 30.05 -1.73
N PRO A 440 6.82 30.22 -1.26
CA PRO A 440 7.37 31.56 -1.02
C PRO A 440 7.51 32.38 -2.30
N ASP A 441 7.33 33.70 -2.21
CA ASP A 441 7.43 34.58 -3.37
C ASP A 441 8.88 34.70 -3.84
N GLY A 442 9.08 34.70 -5.17
CA GLY A 442 10.41 34.64 -5.78
C GLY A 442 11.12 33.28 -5.63
N PHE A 443 10.48 32.27 -5.03
CA PHE A 443 11.06 30.94 -4.85
C PHE A 443 10.68 29.97 -5.96
N TYR A 444 11.55 29.87 -6.97
CA TYR A 444 11.44 28.92 -8.09
C TYR A 444 12.73 28.08 -8.20
N PRO A 445 12.63 26.80 -8.56
CA PRO A 445 11.99 25.70 -7.85
C PRO A 445 12.95 25.02 -6.83
N ILE A 446 12.41 24.23 -5.88
CA ILE A 446 13.23 23.21 -5.19
C ILE A 446 13.14 21.89 -5.96
N TYR A 447 14.30 21.36 -6.32
CA TYR A 447 14.44 20.04 -6.91
C TYR A 447 14.43 19.01 -5.78
N LEU A 448 13.36 18.21 -5.68
CA LEU A 448 13.38 17.01 -4.85
C LEU A 448 14.06 15.90 -5.66
N GLY A 449 15.38 15.78 -5.46
CA GLY A 449 16.17 14.66 -5.97
C GLY A 449 16.01 13.45 -5.06
N THR A 450 15.43 12.37 -5.57
CA THR A 450 15.38 11.08 -4.87
C THR A 450 16.54 10.21 -5.36
N PHE A 451 17.51 9.95 -4.49
CA PHE A 451 18.58 8.99 -4.78
C PHE A 451 18.07 7.56 -4.52
N LEU A 452 17.91 6.79 -5.58
CA LEU A 452 17.53 5.38 -5.51
C LEU A 452 18.78 4.51 -5.68
N MET A 453 19.34 4.04 -4.55
CA MET A 453 20.40 3.02 -4.57
C MET A 453 19.77 1.62 -4.51
N ASN A 454 19.52 1.02 -5.68
CA ASN A 454 19.23 -0.42 -5.73
C ASN A 454 20.52 -1.21 -5.48
N SER A 455 20.54 -2.01 -4.41
CA SER A 455 21.73 -2.73 -3.92
C SER A 455 21.88 -4.13 -4.53
N SER A 456 21.74 -4.28 -5.85
CA SER A 456 21.96 -5.55 -6.55
C SER A 456 22.26 -5.37 -8.05
N ASN A 457 23.51 -4.99 -8.35
CA ASN A 457 24.14 -4.95 -9.69
C ASN A 457 23.64 -3.90 -10.70
N ALA A 458 24.59 -3.13 -11.24
CA ALA A 458 24.52 -2.27 -12.42
C ALA A 458 23.50 -1.10 -12.42
N GLY A 459 24.01 0.11 -12.13
CA GLY A 459 23.29 1.38 -12.31
C GLY A 459 22.87 2.01 -10.98
N SER A 460 23.10 3.32 -10.83
CA SER A 460 22.61 4.09 -9.68
C SER A 460 21.67 5.18 -10.19
N ASN A 461 20.40 4.82 -10.39
CA ASN A 461 19.43 5.73 -10.97
C ASN A 461 19.16 6.92 -10.05
N SER A 462 19.40 8.11 -10.57
CA SER A 462 19.09 9.38 -9.91
C SER A 462 17.93 10.04 -10.62
N SER A 463 16.78 10.15 -9.97
CA SER A 463 15.61 10.84 -10.51
C SER A 463 15.52 12.27 -9.97
N PHE A 464 15.45 13.23 -10.88
CA PHE A 464 15.22 14.65 -10.58
C PHE A 464 13.78 15.01 -10.93
N ILE A 465 13.02 15.45 -9.92
CA ILE A 465 11.63 15.88 -10.09
C ILE A 465 11.57 17.40 -9.96
N ASN A 466 11.09 18.06 -11.01
CA ASN A 466 10.73 19.47 -10.94
C ASN A 466 9.28 19.59 -10.43
N ILE A 467 9.12 19.95 -9.16
CA ILE A 467 7.81 20.21 -8.53
C ILE A 467 7.29 21.65 -8.79
N GLY A 468 8.07 22.45 -9.53
CA GLY A 468 7.70 23.80 -9.96
C GLY A 468 6.85 23.81 -11.22
N ASP A 469 6.29 24.99 -11.48
CA ASP A 469 5.44 25.36 -12.62
C ASP A 469 6.23 25.94 -13.82
N SER A 470 7.48 26.36 -13.59
CA SER A 470 8.41 26.83 -14.63
C SER A 470 9.36 25.73 -15.11
N SER A 471 9.62 25.66 -16.42
CA SER A 471 10.74 24.88 -16.97
C SER A 471 12.07 25.51 -16.58
N GLY A 472 13.04 24.71 -16.13
CA GLY A 472 14.33 25.19 -15.67
C GLY A 472 15.48 24.26 -16.08
N SER A 473 16.67 24.84 -16.21
CA SER A 473 17.93 24.12 -16.41
C SER A 473 18.72 24.08 -15.11
N ILE A 474 19.09 22.89 -14.62
CA ILE A 474 19.96 22.72 -13.46
C ILE A 474 21.28 22.05 -13.88
N ASP A 475 22.40 22.69 -13.53
CA ASP A 475 23.73 22.09 -13.66
C ASP A 475 23.99 21.17 -12.45
N VAL A 476 24.10 19.88 -12.72
CA VAL A 476 24.36 18.84 -11.71
C VAL A 476 25.78 18.31 -11.88
N GLN A 477 26.58 18.34 -10.80
CA GLN A 477 27.89 17.71 -10.76
C GLN A 477 27.80 16.33 -10.07
N PHE A 478 27.88 15.27 -10.87
CA PHE A 478 28.01 13.90 -10.39
C PHE A 478 29.47 13.58 -10.05
N ASN A 479 29.70 12.85 -8.95
CA ASN A 479 31.02 12.36 -8.56
C ASN A 479 31.03 10.83 -8.58
N LEU A 480 31.35 10.26 -9.74
CA LEU A 480 31.36 8.82 -9.99
C LEU A 480 32.79 8.28 -9.80
N LYS A 481 33.02 7.60 -8.68
CA LYS A 481 34.31 6.96 -8.34
C LYS A 481 35.53 7.91 -8.47
N GLY A 482 35.37 9.17 -8.05
CA GLY A 482 36.41 10.19 -8.10
C GLY A 482 36.52 10.96 -9.41
N ARG A 483 35.73 10.62 -10.44
CA ARG A 483 35.56 11.45 -11.64
C ARG A 483 34.36 12.38 -11.47
N LYS A 484 34.57 13.67 -11.76
CA LYS A 484 33.51 14.67 -11.81
C LYS A 484 32.95 14.75 -13.22
N GLN A 485 31.64 14.61 -13.36
CA GLN A 485 30.89 14.82 -14.60
C GLN A 485 29.85 15.92 -14.32
N ASN A 486 29.74 16.89 -15.23
CA ASN A 486 28.73 17.93 -15.15
C ASN A 486 27.68 17.66 -16.24
N GLU A 487 26.41 17.72 -15.87
CA GLU A 487 25.25 17.56 -16.76
C GLU A 487 24.32 18.76 -16.56
N THR A 488 23.75 19.29 -17.65
CA THR A 488 22.71 20.34 -17.56
C THR A 488 21.35 19.69 -17.82
N LEU A 489 20.58 19.42 -16.77
CA LEU A 489 19.26 18.81 -16.86
C LEU A 489 18.21 19.87 -17.22
N SER A 490 17.51 19.68 -18.33
CA SER A 490 16.43 20.56 -18.78
C SER A 490 15.07 20.02 -18.34
N LEU A 491 14.65 20.37 -17.12
CA LEU A 491 13.42 19.83 -16.52
C LEU A 491 12.20 20.67 -16.92
N LYS A 492 11.14 19.99 -17.36
CA LYS A 492 9.83 20.60 -17.64
C LYS A 492 9.04 20.75 -16.32
N PRO A 493 7.97 21.57 -16.29
CA PRO A 493 7.07 21.61 -15.13
C PRO A 493 6.49 20.24 -14.84
N LEU A 494 6.43 19.86 -13.56
CA LEU A 494 5.87 18.58 -13.09
C LEU A 494 6.45 17.32 -13.77
N SER A 495 7.65 17.38 -14.35
CA SER A 495 8.31 16.24 -14.97
C SER A 495 9.38 15.62 -14.08
N GLU A 496 9.44 14.29 -14.08
CA GLU A 496 10.59 13.52 -13.62
C GLU A 496 11.54 13.25 -14.79
N GLN A 497 12.85 13.37 -14.54
CA GLN A 497 13.90 12.93 -15.45
C GLN A 497 14.91 12.07 -14.70
N SER A 498 15.04 10.81 -15.12
CA SER A 498 16.00 9.85 -14.55
C SER A 498 17.35 9.92 -15.28
N PHE A 499 18.43 9.70 -14.53
CA PHE A 499 19.80 9.60 -15.02
C PHE A 499 20.46 8.30 -14.53
N TYR A 500 21.31 7.71 -15.39
CA TYR A 500 21.98 6.41 -15.21
C TYR A 500 23.48 6.57 -14.88
#